data_AF-A0A7Z8YD81-F1
#
_entry.id   AF-A0A7Z8YD81-F1
#
_cell.length_a   1.000
_cell.length_b   1.000
_cell.length_c   1.000
_cell.angle_alpha   90.00
_cell.angle_beta   90.00
_cell.angle_gamma   90.00
#
_symmetry.space_group_name_H-M   'P 1'
#
loop_
_entity.id
_entity.type
_entity.pdbx_description
1 polymer ?
#
loop_
_entity_poly.entity_id
_entity_poly.type
_entity_poly.pdbx_seq_one_letter_code
_entity_poly.pdbx_strand_id
1 'polypeptide(L)'
;MKEMMKFSLFMLCFVVALVSCSKDKNQDPLQDLQNKSMTYEDFFKTVSEKEVSVPEDKVLFISYEYNKQDYTITLLSATESNPSSEIASIVASERNKLNSAIAAPLLTSKYTIHCKGSSNGDWTKTCNSKLGCRNTIHECVDAGGCATMCKANMVYVPDIKAFYISADIDELVSSKVEGL
;
A
#
# COMPACT_ATOMS: atom_id res chain seq x y z
N MET A 1 62.20 -15.88 22.91
CA MET A 1 60.99 -15.28 23.54
C MET A 1 60.92 -13.83 23.13
N LYS A 2 59.71 -13.33 22.82
CA LYS A 2 59.38 -11.97 22.33
C LYS A 2 59.57 -11.81 20.82
N GLU A 3 58.59 -11.49 19.99
CA GLU A 3 57.20 -11.06 20.18
C GLU A 3 56.38 -11.66 19.02
N MET A 4 55.63 -12.73 19.29
CA MET A 4 54.50 -13.13 18.44
C MET A 4 53.30 -12.33 18.92
N MET A 5 53.00 -11.17 18.32
CA MET A 5 51.73 -10.53 18.57
C MET A 5 51.36 -9.55 17.45
N LYS A 6 50.09 -9.64 17.04
CA LYS A 6 49.29 -8.60 16.35
C LYS A 6 49.35 -8.58 14.82
N PHE A 7 48.80 -9.61 14.19
CA PHE A 7 48.15 -9.46 12.88
C PHE A 7 46.70 -9.99 12.83
N SER A 8 46.08 -10.22 13.99
CA SER A 8 44.73 -10.83 14.08
C SER A 8 43.58 -9.82 14.23
N LEU A 9 43.79 -8.52 14.00
CA LEU A 9 42.73 -7.50 14.20
C LEU A 9 42.35 -6.68 12.97
N PHE A 10 42.90 -6.99 11.79
CA PHE A 10 42.61 -6.20 10.57
C PHE A 10 41.68 -6.89 9.57
N MET A 11 41.33 -8.17 9.79
CA MET A 11 40.40 -8.95 8.94
C MET A 11 38.97 -9.03 9.52
N LEU A 12 38.65 -8.27 10.57
CA LEU A 12 37.33 -8.27 11.20
C LEU A 12 36.49 -7.01 10.89
N CYS A 13 37.09 -5.96 10.33
CA CYS A 13 36.36 -4.71 10.03
C CYS A 13 35.74 -4.68 8.63
N PHE A 14 36.04 -5.63 7.74
CA PHE A 14 35.50 -5.64 6.37
C PHE A 14 34.20 -6.45 6.20
N VAL A 15 33.75 -7.18 7.22
CA VAL A 15 32.50 -7.96 7.13
C VAL A 15 31.27 -7.15 7.56
N VAL A 16 31.44 -6.02 8.23
CA VAL A 16 30.33 -5.19 8.75
C VAL A 16 29.86 -4.12 7.74
N ALA A 17 30.54 -3.97 6.60
CA ALA A 17 30.23 -2.94 5.61
C ALA A 17 29.28 -3.37 4.47
N LEU A 18 28.81 -4.63 4.44
CA LEU A 18 27.96 -5.15 3.36
C LEU A 18 26.51 -5.44 3.76
N VAL A 19 26.08 -5.06 4.97
CA VAL A 19 24.64 -4.90 5.28
C VAL A 19 24.25 -3.44 5.11
N SER A 20 24.73 -2.82 4.04
CA SER A 20 23.96 -1.73 3.45
C SER A 20 22.72 -2.42 2.89
N CYS A 21 21.56 -2.23 3.51
CA CYS A 21 20.29 -2.58 2.90
C CYS A 21 20.19 -1.79 1.59
N SER A 22 20.77 -2.31 0.52
CA SER A 22 20.36 -1.94 -0.81
C SER A 22 18.92 -2.40 -0.90
N LYS A 23 17.99 -1.47 -0.65
CA LYS A 23 16.63 -1.57 -1.19
C LYS A 23 16.85 -1.76 -2.68
N ASP A 24 16.76 -3.01 -3.13
CA ASP A 24 16.84 -3.37 -4.54
C ASP A 24 15.75 -2.57 -5.25
N LYS A 25 16.15 -1.53 -5.98
CA LYS A 25 15.24 -0.57 -6.63
C LYS A 25 14.47 -1.18 -7.82
N ASN A 26 14.56 -2.49 -8.01
CA ASN A 26 14.03 -3.24 -9.16
C ASN A 26 13.09 -4.38 -8.77
N GLN A 27 12.65 -4.46 -7.51
CA GLN A 27 11.57 -5.39 -7.14
C GLN A 27 10.24 -4.64 -7.13
N ASP A 28 9.28 -5.12 -7.91
CA ASP A 28 7.91 -4.63 -7.84
C ASP A 28 7.42 -4.69 -6.39
N PRO A 29 6.78 -3.63 -5.89
CA PRO A 29 6.20 -3.65 -4.56
C PRO A 29 5.31 -4.89 -4.37
N LEU A 30 5.48 -5.60 -3.26
CA LEU A 30 4.66 -6.79 -2.92
C LEU A 30 4.78 -7.97 -3.91
N GLN A 31 5.84 -8.06 -4.71
CA GLN A 31 6.06 -9.16 -5.66
C GLN A 31 5.95 -10.55 -5.02
N ASP A 32 6.42 -10.71 -3.78
CA ASP A 32 6.33 -11.93 -2.99
C ASP A 32 4.89 -12.37 -2.68
N LEU A 33 3.90 -11.50 -2.88
CA LEU A 33 2.48 -11.75 -2.65
C LEU A 33 1.71 -11.99 -3.96
N GLN A 34 2.35 -11.83 -5.12
CA GLN A 34 1.67 -11.96 -6.40
C GLN A 34 1.10 -13.38 -6.58
N ASN A 35 -0.15 -13.45 -7.03
CA ASN A 35 -0.94 -14.67 -7.19
C ASN A 35 -1.15 -15.48 -5.89
N LYS A 36 -0.80 -14.94 -4.72
CA LYS A 36 -1.15 -15.55 -3.44
C LYS A 36 -2.54 -15.07 -3.01
N SER A 37 -3.40 -16.04 -2.73
CA SER A 37 -4.66 -15.79 -2.04
C SER A 37 -4.42 -15.73 -0.53
N MET A 38 -4.94 -14.71 0.13
CA MET A 38 -4.89 -14.55 1.57
C MET A 38 -6.19 -13.92 2.08
N THR A 39 -6.41 -13.96 3.39
CA THR A 39 -7.57 -13.28 3.96
C THR A 39 -7.45 -11.78 3.72
N TYR A 40 -8.59 -11.11 3.67
CA TYR A 40 -8.64 -9.66 3.58
C TYR A 40 -7.80 -8.98 4.68
N GLU A 41 -7.90 -9.48 5.92
CA GLU A 41 -7.14 -8.94 7.04
C GLU A 41 -5.63 -9.07 6.85
N ASP A 42 -5.18 -10.23 6.40
CA ASP A 42 -3.75 -10.50 6.16
C ASP A 42 -3.22 -9.65 5.00
N PHE A 43 -4.01 -9.44 3.95
CA PHE A 43 -3.64 -8.58 2.84
C PHE A 43 -3.39 -7.14 3.31
N PHE A 44 -4.35 -6.54 3.99
CA PHE A 44 -4.23 -5.17 4.48
C PHE A 44 -3.10 -5.01 5.47
N LYS A 45 -2.98 -5.97 6.39
CA LYS A 45 -1.86 -6.03 7.32
C LYS A 45 -0.53 -6.01 6.55
N THR A 46 -0.41 -6.87 5.56
CA THR A 46 0.85 -7.00 4.82
C THR A 46 1.14 -5.74 4.01
N VAL A 47 0.17 -5.17 3.30
CA VAL A 47 0.35 -3.94 2.51
C VAL A 47 0.71 -2.73 3.38
N SER A 48 0.07 -2.60 4.54
CA SER A 48 0.24 -1.42 5.43
C SER A 48 1.39 -1.53 6.44
N GLU A 49 1.74 -2.73 6.88
CA GLU A 49 2.86 -2.96 7.82
C GLU A 49 4.19 -3.20 7.08
N LYS A 50 4.16 -3.65 5.82
CA LYS A 50 5.36 -3.72 5.00
C LYS A 50 5.76 -2.30 4.64
N GLU A 51 6.99 -1.90 4.96
CA GLU A 51 7.52 -0.58 4.60
C GLU A 51 7.70 -0.49 3.07
N VAL A 52 6.60 -0.30 2.35
CA VAL A 52 6.59 -0.02 0.92
C VAL A 52 6.97 1.45 0.75
N SER A 53 8.15 1.68 0.17
CA SER A 53 8.65 3.01 -0.13
C SER A 53 8.23 3.39 -1.54
N VAL A 54 7.22 4.24 -1.67
CA VAL A 54 6.76 4.78 -2.95
C VAL A 54 7.34 6.19 -3.12
N PRO A 55 7.84 6.58 -4.31
CA PRO A 55 8.24 7.96 -4.58
C PRO A 55 7.12 8.96 -4.24
N GLU A 56 7.48 10.18 -3.83
CA GLU A 56 6.50 11.18 -3.37
C GLU A 56 5.45 11.54 -4.44
N ASP A 57 5.85 11.58 -5.71
CA ASP A 57 4.99 11.86 -6.85
C ASP A 57 4.18 10.65 -7.36
N LYS A 58 4.40 9.46 -6.77
CA LYS A 58 3.80 8.19 -7.16
C LYS A 58 2.84 7.67 -6.09
N VAL A 59 2.04 6.71 -6.49
CA VAL A 59 1.16 5.93 -5.61
C VAL A 59 1.32 4.44 -5.86
N LEU A 60 0.99 3.61 -4.86
CA LEU A 60 0.97 2.16 -5.05
C LEU A 60 -0.39 1.76 -5.64
N PHE A 61 -0.42 1.41 -6.91
CA PHE A 61 -1.58 0.86 -7.59
C PHE A 61 -1.63 -0.66 -7.40
N ILE A 62 -2.75 -1.17 -6.93
CA ILE A 62 -2.96 -2.56 -6.58
C ILE A 62 -4.17 -3.08 -7.34
N SER A 63 -3.96 -4.11 -8.16
CA SER A 63 -5.04 -4.87 -8.79
C SER A 63 -5.19 -6.23 -8.12
N TYR A 64 -6.42 -6.66 -7.88
CA TYR A 64 -6.69 -7.90 -7.15
C TYR A 64 -8.00 -8.57 -7.54
N GLU A 65 -8.05 -9.89 -7.35
CA GLU A 65 -9.29 -10.65 -7.34
C GLU A 65 -9.80 -10.78 -5.90
N TYR A 66 -11.05 -10.39 -5.71
CA TYR A 66 -11.77 -10.50 -4.45
C TYR A 66 -12.75 -11.66 -4.53
N ASN A 67 -12.60 -12.66 -3.67
CA ASN A 67 -13.57 -13.74 -3.48
C ASN A 67 -14.44 -13.42 -2.26
N LYS A 68 -15.74 -13.18 -2.52
CA LYS A 68 -16.73 -12.84 -1.50
C LYS A 68 -17.18 -14.03 -0.65
N GLN A 69 -17.13 -15.24 -1.21
CA GLN A 69 -17.55 -16.46 -0.50
C GLN A 69 -16.57 -16.77 0.64
N ASP A 70 -15.28 -16.66 0.36
CA ASP A 70 -14.22 -17.04 1.29
C ASP A 70 -13.55 -15.84 1.98
N TYR A 71 -13.96 -14.62 1.63
CA TYR A 71 -13.38 -13.36 2.11
C TYR A 71 -11.87 -13.26 1.90
N THR A 72 -11.42 -13.70 0.73
CA THR A 72 -10.01 -13.70 0.33
C THR A 72 -9.73 -12.71 -0.78
N ILE A 73 -8.51 -12.20 -0.78
CA ILE A 73 -7.92 -11.40 -1.85
C ILE A 73 -6.80 -12.21 -2.47
N THR A 74 -6.78 -12.28 -3.80
CA THR A 74 -5.65 -12.73 -4.58
C THR A 74 -5.03 -11.53 -5.27
N LEU A 75 -3.80 -11.18 -4.89
CA LEU A 75 -3.08 -10.06 -5.51
C LEU A 75 -2.73 -10.41 -6.96
N LEU A 76 -3.19 -9.59 -7.92
CA LEU A 76 -2.84 -9.74 -9.32
C LEU A 76 -1.56 -8.95 -9.65
N SER A 77 -1.51 -7.68 -9.22
CA SER A 77 -0.37 -6.81 -9.41
C SER A 77 -0.31 -5.70 -8.35
N ALA A 78 0.89 -5.24 -8.07
CA ALA A 78 1.15 -4.07 -7.24
C ALA A 78 2.32 -3.31 -7.86
N THR A 79 2.07 -2.10 -8.35
CA THR A 79 3.02 -1.32 -9.13
C THR A 79 2.99 0.15 -8.72
N GLU A 80 4.11 0.84 -8.89
CA GLU A 80 4.15 2.29 -8.74
C GLU A 80 3.49 2.94 -9.97
N SER A 81 2.55 3.84 -9.74
CA SER A 81 1.85 4.53 -10.83
C SER A 81 1.73 6.02 -10.56
N ASN A 82 1.53 6.79 -11.63
CA ASN A 82 1.14 8.19 -11.51
C ASN A 82 -0.32 8.25 -11.04
N PRO A 83 -0.64 8.97 -9.95
CA PRO A 83 -2.02 9.16 -9.54
C PRO A 83 -2.81 9.91 -10.62
N SER A 84 -4.13 9.70 -10.64
CA SER A 84 -5.02 10.57 -11.42
C SER A 84 -4.91 12.01 -10.90
N SER A 85 -5.36 13.00 -11.70
CA SER A 85 -5.31 14.41 -11.27
C SER A 85 -6.09 14.66 -9.99
N GLU A 86 -7.19 13.94 -9.78
CA GLU A 86 -7.99 14.04 -8.57
C GLU A 86 -7.25 13.47 -7.36
N ILE A 87 -6.71 12.25 -7.47
CA ILE A 87 -5.93 11.62 -6.39
C ILE A 87 -4.69 12.46 -6.06
N ALA A 88 -3.99 12.99 -7.07
CA ALA A 88 -2.84 13.86 -6.88
C ALA A 88 -3.21 15.11 -6.04
N SER A 89 -4.35 15.75 -6.35
CA SER A 89 -4.82 16.92 -5.61
C SER A 89 -5.18 16.58 -4.16
N ILE A 90 -5.86 15.45 -3.93
CA ILE A 90 -6.24 15.01 -2.57
C ILE A 90 -4.98 14.71 -1.76
N VAL A 91 -4.06 13.91 -2.30
CA VAL A 91 -2.82 13.53 -1.63
C VAL A 91 -1.97 14.75 -1.31
N ALA A 92 -1.82 15.70 -2.23
CA ALA A 92 -1.10 16.95 -1.98
C ALA A 92 -1.76 17.76 -0.85
N SER A 93 -3.09 17.85 -0.83
CA SER A 93 -3.80 18.54 0.25
C SER A 93 -3.59 17.86 1.61
N GLU A 94 -3.64 16.53 1.67
CA GLU A 94 -3.46 15.78 2.93
C GLU A 94 -2.01 15.87 3.44
N ARG A 95 -1.02 15.78 2.55
CA ARG A 95 0.39 16.01 2.90
C ARG A 95 0.64 17.43 3.41
N ASN A 96 0.03 18.44 2.78
CA ASN A 96 0.13 19.81 3.25
C ASN A 96 -0.45 19.98 4.66
N LYS A 97 -1.61 19.35 4.96
CA LYS A 97 -2.17 19.32 6.32
C LYS A 97 -1.20 18.66 7.30
N LEU A 98 -0.64 17.50 6.94
CA LEU A 98 0.33 16.78 7.77
C LEU A 98 1.58 17.61 8.06
N ASN A 99 2.15 18.24 7.03
CA ASN A 99 3.35 19.06 7.13
C ASN A 99 3.10 20.37 7.90
N SER A 100 1.89 20.94 7.83
CA SER A 100 1.50 22.11 8.61
C SER A 100 1.25 21.80 10.10
N ALA A 101 1.05 20.53 10.45
CA ALA A 101 0.63 20.08 11.78
C ALA A 101 1.80 19.71 12.71
N ILE A 102 2.80 20.57 12.85
CA ILE A 102 3.98 20.38 13.73
C ILE A 102 3.62 20.16 15.23
N ALA A 103 2.35 20.23 15.64
CA ALA A 103 1.94 19.94 17.03
C ALA A 103 0.54 19.29 17.21
N ALA A 104 0.04 18.49 16.25
CA ALA A 104 -1.18 17.72 16.47
C ALA A 104 -0.94 16.22 16.24
N PRO A 105 -1.44 15.32 17.11
CA PRO A 105 -1.35 13.88 16.92
C PRO A 105 -2.29 13.44 15.78
N LEU A 106 -2.00 13.86 14.56
CA LEU A 106 -2.93 13.73 13.43
C LEU A 106 -2.82 12.42 12.66
N LEU A 107 -1.98 11.50 13.13
CA LEU A 107 -2.05 10.09 12.76
C LEU A 107 -2.25 9.25 14.01
N THR A 108 -3.31 9.53 14.79
CA THR A 108 -3.96 8.39 15.48
C THR A 108 -4.15 7.33 14.40
N SER A 109 -3.75 6.09 14.68
CA SER A 109 -3.61 4.91 13.80
C SER A 109 -4.87 4.53 13.00
N LYS A 110 -5.45 5.50 12.30
CA LYS A 110 -6.71 5.44 11.58
C LYS A 110 -6.37 5.47 10.10
N TYR A 111 -6.89 4.51 9.37
CA TYR A 111 -6.84 4.50 7.92
C TYR A 111 -8.07 5.22 7.40
N THR A 112 -7.92 5.89 6.25
CA THR A 112 -9.03 6.50 5.54
C THR A 112 -9.29 5.71 4.27
N ILE A 113 -10.55 5.36 4.03
CA ILE A 113 -11.02 4.63 2.86
C ILE A 113 -11.94 5.57 2.08
N HIS A 114 -11.58 5.83 0.84
CA HIS A 114 -12.40 6.54 -0.13
C HIS A 114 -12.99 5.51 -1.10
N CYS A 115 -14.30 5.47 -1.19
CA CYS A 115 -15.03 4.59 -2.11
C CYS A 115 -15.77 5.44 -3.13
N LYS A 116 -15.54 5.14 -4.41
CA LYS A 116 -16.25 5.74 -5.54
C LYS A 116 -16.99 4.70 -6.37
N GLY A 117 -18.10 5.12 -6.97
CA GLY A 117 -18.86 4.27 -7.89
C GLY A 117 -19.63 3.14 -7.21
N SER A 118 -19.85 3.24 -5.89
CA SER A 118 -20.67 2.29 -5.14
C SER A 118 -22.15 2.48 -5.48
N SER A 119 -22.97 1.42 -5.45
CA SER A 119 -24.45 1.55 -5.61
C SER A 119 -25.11 2.48 -4.59
N ASN A 120 -24.44 2.74 -3.46
CA ASN A 120 -24.87 3.67 -2.42
C ASN A 120 -24.28 5.08 -2.59
N GLY A 121 -23.66 5.38 -3.74
CA GLY A 121 -22.94 6.62 -4.02
C GLY A 121 -21.53 6.64 -3.45
N ASP A 122 -20.84 7.76 -3.65
CA ASP A 122 -19.47 7.98 -3.20
C ASP A 122 -19.43 8.31 -1.70
N TRP A 123 -18.46 7.75 -0.99
CA TRP A 123 -18.31 8.00 0.44
C TRP A 123 -16.86 7.91 0.91
N THR A 124 -16.60 8.50 2.08
CA THR A 124 -15.32 8.42 2.79
C THR A 124 -15.57 7.98 4.23
N LYS A 125 -14.85 6.95 4.69
CA LYS A 125 -14.93 6.44 6.06
C LYS A 125 -13.55 6.24 6.64
N THR A 126 -13.41 6.52 7.93
CA THR A 126 -12.20 6.24 8.70
C THR A 126 -12.37 4.95 9.50
N CYS A 127 -11.30 4.17 9.63
CA CYS A 127 -11.30 2.94 10.42
C CYS A 127 -10.04 2.85 11.28
N ASN A 128 -10.19 2.36 12.51
CA ASN A 128 -9.14 2.40 13.53
C ASN A 128 -8.60 1.00 13.88
N SER A 129 -9.18 -0.05 13.28
CA SER A 129 -8.84 -1.44 13.55
C SER A 129 -8.83 -2.24 12.25
N LYS A 130 -8.05 -3.32 12.21
CA LYS A 130 -7.93 -4.23 11.06
C LYS A 130 -9.31 -4.70 10.58
N LEU A 131 -10.11 -5.17 11.53
CA LEU A 131 -11.49 -5.60 11.32
C LEU A 131 -12.40 -4.49 10.78
N GLY A 132 -12.25 -3.27 11.32
CA GLY A 132 -13.05 -2.12 10.90
C GLY A 132 -12.72 -1.67 9.48
N CYS A 133 -11.43 -1.67 9.12
CA CYS A 133 -10.99 -1.33 7.77
C CYS A 133 -11.43 -2.38 6.76
N ARG A 134 -11.30 -3.66 7.11
CA ARG A 134 -11.85 -4.77 6.32
C ARG A 134 -13.33 -4.57 6.02
N ASN A 135 -14.15 -4.39 7.06
CA ASN A 135 -15.59 -4.26 6.89
C ASN A 135 -15.97 -3.03 6.04
N THR A 136 -15.24 -1.93 6.21
CA THR A 136 -15.46 -0.70 5.45
C THR A 136 -15.19 -0.91 3.96
N ILE A 137 -14.10 -1.60 3.61
CA ILE A 137 -13.82 -1.84 2.19
C ILE A 137 -14.74 -2.91 1.60
N HIS A 138 -15.11 -3.93 2.39
CA HIS A 138 -16.12 -4.89 1.97
C HIS A 138 -17.39 -4.17 1.53
N GLU A 139 -17.85 -3.19 2.31
CA GLU A 139 -19.00 -2.36 1.96
C GLU A 139 -18.82 -1.65 0.60
N CYS A 140 -17.60 -1.19 0.28
CA CYS A 140 -17.30 -0.56 -1.00
C CYS A 140 -17.37 -1.55 -2.18
N VAL A 141 -16.67 -2.68 -2.06
CA VAL A 141 -16.59 -3.68 -3.13
C VAL A 141 -17.94 -4.37 -3.34
N ASP A 142 -18.67 -4.68 -2.26
CA ASP A 142 -19.99 -5.31 -2.33
C ASP A 142 -21.05 -4.40 -2.92
N ALA A 143 -20.96 -3.09 -2.68
CA ALA A 143 -21.83 -2.12 -3.32
C ALA A 143 -21.67 -2.07 -4.86
N GLY A 144 -20.65 -2.73 -5.43
CA GLY A 144 -20.47 -2.94 -6.87
C GLY A 144 -21.12 -4.22 -7.45
N GLY A 145 -21.85 -5.01 -6.65
CA GLY A 145 -22.72 -6.08 -7.17
C GLY A 145 -22.06 -7.44 -7.47
N CYS A 146 -21.00 -7.79 -6.75
CA CYS A 146 -20.27 -9.04 -6.94
C CYS A 146 -20.95 -10.24 -6.28
N ALA A 147 -21.36 -11.24 -7.07
CA ALA A 147 -22.03 -12.45 -6.57
C ALA A 147 -21.08 -13.53 -6.02
N THR A 148 -19.81 -13.57 -6.45
CA THR A 148 -18.87 -14.64 -6.08
C THR A 148 -17.41 -14.19 -6.09
N MET A 149 -16.91 -13.70 -7.23
CA MET A 149 -15.54 -13.19 -7.36
C MET A 149 -15.50 -11.96 -8.27
N CYS A 150 -14.66 -10.98 -7.93
CA CYS A 150 -14.56 -9.73 -8.67
C CYS A 150 -13.13 -9.23 -8.81
N LYS A 151 -12.81 -8.71 -9.98
CA LYS A 151 -11.59 -7.92 -10.17
C LYS A 151 -11.85 -6.50 -9.69
N ALA A 152 -10.98 -6.00 -8.85
CA ALA A 152 -11.07 -4.65 -8.30
C ALA A 152 -9.67 -4.03 -8.25
N ASN A 153 -9.66 -2.71 -8.14
CA ASN A 153 -8.44 -1.92 -8.12
C ASN A 153 -8.48 -0.96 -6.94
N MET A 154 -7.31 -0.71 -6.35
CA MET A 154 -7.15 0.28 -5.31
C MET A 154 -5.82 1.02 -5.45
N VAL A 155 -5.77 2.22 -4.91
CA VAL A 155 -4.55 2.96 -4.68
C VAL A 155 -4.29 3.02 -3.18
N TYR A 156 -3.06 2.67 -2.78
CA TYR A 156 -2.57 2.88 -1.42
C TYR A 156 -1.51 3.98 -1.39
N VAL A 157 -1.66 4.90 -0.45
CA VAL A 157 -0.72 6.01 -0.22
C VAL A 157 -0.11 5.86 1.18
N PRO A 158 1.11 5.31 1.31
CA PRO A 158 1.65 4.86 2.60
C PRO A 158 1.82 5.95 3.66
N ASP A 159 2.32 7.11 3.28
CA ASP A 159 2.69 8.19 4.21
C ASP A 159 1.47 8.83 4.89
N ILE A 160 0.33 8.88 4.19
CA ILE A 160 -0.96 9.34 4.74
C ILE A 160 -1.91 8.19 5.12
N LYS A 161 -1.49 6.93 4.96
CA LYS A 161 -2.26 5.72 5.29
C LYS A 161 -3.67 5.69 4.69
N ALA A 162 -3.79 6.12 3.42
CA ALA A 162 -5.07 6.22 2.72
C ALA A 162 -5.22 5.14 1.64
N PHE A 163 -6.43 4.58 1.56
CA PHE A 163 -6.86 3.68 0.49
C PHE A 163 -7.93 4.35 -0.36
N TYR A 164 -7.77 4.32 -1.66
CA TYR A 164 -8.73 4.83 -2.64
C TYR A 164 -9.19 3.67 -3.51
N ILE A 165 -10.50 3.49 -3.62
CA ILE A 165 -11.10 2.34 -4.30
C ILE A 165 -12.16 2.88 -5.26
N SER A 166 -12.04 2.47 -6.51
CA SER A 166 -13.01 2.78 -7.56
C SER A 166 -13.13 1.60 -8.52
N ALA A 167 -14.31 1.48 -9.12
CA ALA A 167 -14.53 0.61 -10.26
C ALA A 167 -13.89 1.18 -11.55
N ASP A 168 -13.68 2.49 -11.61
CA ASP A 168 -13.02 3.17 -12.73
C ASP A 168 -11.53 3.36 -12.42
N ILE A 169 -10.67 2.74 -13.25
CA ILE A 169 -9.21 2.84 -13.09
C ILE A 169 -8.73 4.26 -13.34
N ASP A 170 -9.37 5.01 -14.24
CA ASP A 170 -8.96 6.37 -14.60
C ASP A 170 -9.22 7.37 -13.46
N GLU A 171 -10.12 7.04 -12.53
CA GLU A 171 -10.29 7.80 -11.28
C GLU A 171 -9.12 7.58 -10.31
N LEU A 172 -8.42 6.44 -10.40
CA LEU A 172 -7.35 6.07 -9.48
C LEU A 172 -5.97 6.51 -9.97
N VAL A 173 -5.67 6.27 -11.25
CA VAL A 173 -4.34 6.48 -11.83
C VAL A 173 -4.46 7.14 -13.20
N SER A 174 -3.47 7.96 -13.56
CA SER A 174 -3.42 8.48 -14.93
C SER A 174 -3.18 7.29 -15.88
N SER A 175 -3.95 7.20 -16.97
CA SER A 175 -4.13 6.09 -17.93
C SER A 175 -2.88 5.49 -18.61
N LYS A 176 -1.69 5.66 -18.05
CA LYS A 176 -0.51 4.82 -18.29
C LYS A 176 -0.30 3.88 -17.10
N VAL A 177 -1.13 2.85 -16.99
CA VAL A 177 -0.69 1.63 -16.30
C VAL A 177 -0.07 0.76 -17.39
N GLU A 178 1.25 0.87 -17.58
CA GLU A 178 1.97 0.02 -18.53
C GLU A 178 1.92 -1.43 -17.99
N GLY A 179 1.18 -2.32 -18.66
CA GLY A 179 1.22 -3.77 -18.40
C GLY A 179 -0.03 -4.44 -17.80
N LEU A 180 -1.22 -3.85 -17.92
CA LEU A 180 -2.49 -4.57 -17.71
C LEU A 180 -2.96 -5.31 -18.97
#